data_AF-E0RU58-F1
#
_entry.id   AF-E0RU58-F1
#
_cell.length_a   1.000
_cell.length_b   1.000
_cell.length_c   1.000
_cell.angle_alpha   90.00
_cell.angle_beta   90.00
_cell.angle_gamma   90.00
#
_symmetry.space_group_name_H-M   'P 1'
#
loop_
_entity.id
_entity.type
_entity.pdbx_description
1 polymer ?
#
loop_
_entity_poly.entity_id
_entity_poly.type
_entity_poly.pdbx_seq_one_letter_code
_entity_poly.pdbx_strand_id
1 'polypeptide(L)'
;MEGGMRGPSDRVAAKARELGVDLRPNTRVVEEDTATRVVTDEHGERYAYRDLVWAADLKTLYRIARTDGLPERLRKRIAARTAEVLPTRGAGI
;
A
#
# COMPACT_ATOMS: atom_id res chain seq x y z
N MET A 1 -22.86 15.74 21.99
CA MET A 1 -21.66 15.78 21.11
C MET A 1 -21.05 14.40 21.19
N GLU A 2 -20.93 13.67 20.06
CA GLU A 2 -19.94 12.59 19.80
C GLU A 2 -20.35 11.82 18.54
N GLY A 3 -20.12 12.43 17.38
CA GLY A 3 -20.32 11.83 16.05
C GLY A 3 -19.03 11.88 15.23
N GLY A 4 -17.89 11.69 15.89
CA GLY A 4 -16.57 11.70 15.24
C GLY A 4 -16.37 10.45 14.37
N MET A 5 -15.50 10.60 13.36
CA MET A 5 -15.15 9.66 12.28
C MET A 5 -14.71 8.23 12.67
N ARG A 6 -14.83 7.83 13.94
CA ARG A 6 -14.57 6.46 14.43
C ARG A 6 -15.72 5.50 14.12
N GLY A 7 -16.97 5.94 14.27
CA GLY A 7 -18.14 5.07 14.10
C GLY A 7 -18.21 4.34 12.75
N PRO A 8 -17.97 5.00 11.60
CA PRO A 8 -17.98 4.33 10.29
C PRO A 8 -16.84 3.33 10.10
N SER A 9 -15.60 3.71 10.44
CA SER A 9 -14.41 2.86 10.26
C SER A 9 -14.45 1.62 11.16
N ASP A 10 -14.93 1.77 12.40
CA ASP A 10 -15.06 0.67 13.34
C ASP A 10 -16.08 -0.37 12.86
N ARG A 11 -17.18 0.06 12.22
CA ARG A 11 -18.17 -0.84 11.61
C ARG A 11 -17.60 -1.62 10.42
N VAL A 12 -16.80 -0.98 9.57
CA VAL A 12 -16.13 -1.66 8.46
C VAL A 12 -15.14 -2.70 8.99
N ALA A 13 -14.34 -2.34 10.00
CA ALA A 13 -13.41 -3.26 10.62
C ALA A 13 -14.12 -4.44 11.30
N ALA A 14 -15.25 -4.19 11.99
CA ALA A 14 -16.08 -5.25 12.56
C ALA A 14 -16.61 -6.19 11.46
N LYS A 15 -17.15 -5.63 10.38
CA LYS A 15 -17.69 -6.42 9.28
C LYS A 15 -16.61 -7.24 8.56
N ALA A 16 -15.42 -6.68 8.37
CA ALA A 16 -14.30 -7.39 7.78
C ALA A 16 -13.89 -8.61 8.64
N ARG A 17 -13.87 -8.46 9.97
CA ARG A 17 -13.61 -9.58 10.88
C ARG A 17 -14.70 -10.66 10.81
N GLU A 18 -15.97 -10.27 10.75
CA GLU A 18 -17.08 -11.22 10.54
C GLU A 18 -16.94 -12.03 9.24
N LEU A 19 -16.37 -11.41 8.20
CA LEU A 19 -16.11 -12.05 6.91
C LEU A 19 -14.80 -12.87 6.91
N GLY A 20 -14.10 -12.98 8.04
CA GLY A 20 -12.86 -13.73 8.17
C GLY A 20 -11.64 -13.04 7.57
N VAL A 21 -11.69 -11.72 7.35
CA VAL A 21 -10.52 -10.95 6.90
C VAL A 21 -9.51 -10.83 8.04
N ASP A 22 -8.26 -11.20 7.76
CA ASP A 22 -7.14 -10.95 8.68
C ASP A 22 -6.80 -9.44 8.67
N LEU A 23 -7.07 -8.77 9.78
CA LEU A 23 -6.75 -7.34 9.96
C LEU A 23 -5.51 -7.21 10.84
N ARG A 24 -4.46 -6.60 10.27
CA ARG A 24 -3.20 -6.33 10.97
C ARG A 24 -3.01 -4.83 11.18
N PRO A 25 -3.59 -4.24 12.24
CA PRO A 25 -3.34 -2.84 12.60
C PRO A 25 -1.91 -2.69 13.14
N ASN A 26 -1.39 -1.46 13.11
CA ASN A 26 0.00 -1.15 13.50
C ASN A 26 1.05 -1.92 12.69
N THR A 27 0.75 -2.19 11.42
CA THR A 27 1.66 -2.85 10.48
C THR A 27 1.97 -1.88 9.35
N ARG A 28 3.05 -1.10 9.50
CA ARG A 28 3.46 -0.18 8.46
C ARG A 28 4.25 -0.93 7.39
N VAL A 29 3.74 -0.92 6.16
CA VAL A 29 4.48 -1.43 5.00
C VAL A 29 5.59 -0.44 4.63
N VAL A 30 6.83 -0.92 4.52
CA VAL A 30 8.02 -0.10 4.24
C VAL A 30 8.72 -0.49 2.93
N GLU A 31 8.43 -1.67 2.40
CA GLU A 31 8.95 -2.15 1.12
C GLU A 31 7.87 -2.94 0.37
N GLU A 32 7.83 -2.80 -0.95
CA GLU A 32 7.00 -3.60 -1.85
C GLU A 32 7.91 -4.15 -2.95
N ASP A 33 8.07 -5.47 -3.04
CA ASP A 33 8.80 -6.12 -4.13
C ASP A 33 7.81 -6.56 -5.21
N THR A 34 7.75 -5.78 -6.28
CA THR A 34 6.81 -6.01 -7.39
C THR A 34 7.16 -7.27 -8.19
N ALA A 35 8.42 -7.69 -8.19
CA ALA A 35 8.87 -8.87 -8.94
C ALA A 35 8.49 -10.16 -8.22
N THR A 36 8.69 -10.22 -6.91
CA THR A 36 8.35 -11.39 -6.09
C THR A 36 6.94 -11.33 -5.51
N ARG A 37 6.24 -10.21 -5.67
CA ARG A 37 4.90 -9.94 -5.12
C ARG A 37 4.85 -10.10 -3.61
N VAL A 38 5.76 -9.42 -2.93
CA VAL A 38 5.88 -9.45 -1.47
C VAL A 38 5.90 -8.03 -0.94
N VAL A 39 5.13 -7.76 0.11
CA VAL A 39 5.32 -6.55 0.92
C VAL A 39 6.06 -6.90 2.21
N THR A 40 6.92 -5.99 2.67
CA THR A 40 7.66 -6.12 3.92
C THR A 40 7.24 -4.99 4.86
N ASP A 41 6.95 -5.32 6.11
CA ASP A 41 6.62 -4.33 7.13
C ASP A 41 7.86 -3.78 7.86
N GLU A 42 7.66 -2.79 8.72
CA GLU A 42 8.71 -2.15 9.51
C GLU A 42 9.43 -3.09 10.49
N HIS A 43 8.86 -4.27 10.78
CA HIS A 43 9.46 -5.30 11.62
C HIS A 43 10.23 -6.35 10.79
N GLY A 44 10.19 -6.25 9.46
CA GLY A 44 10.83 -7.20 8.55
C GLY A 44 9.98 -8.42 8.20
N GLU A 45 8.72 -8.46 8.65
CA GLU A 45 7.79 -9.54 8.30
C GLU A 45 7.37 -9.43 6.83
N ARG A 46 7.28 -10.57 6.15
CA ARG A 46 7.06 -10.65 4.71
C ARG A 46 5.69 -11.25 4.38
N TYR A 47 4.97 -10.60 3.49
CA TYR A 47 3.62 -10.97 3.09
C TYR A 47 3.55 -11.13 1.58
N ALA A 48 3.42 -12.38 1.12
CA ALA A 48 3.21 -12.67 -0.29
C ALA A 48 1.76 -12.35 -0.69
N TYR A 49 1.57 -11.77 -1.87
CA TYR A 49 0.25 -11.44 -2.39
C TYR A 49 0.08 -11.96 -3.81
N ARG A 50 -1.17 -12.30 -4.17
CA ARG A 50 -1.53 -12.53 -5.57
C ARG A 50 -1.86 -11.21 -6.26
N ASP A 51 -2.73 -10.43 -5.61
CA ASP A 51 -3.23 -9.13 -6.04
C ASP A 51 -3.07 -8.13 -4.87
N LEU A 52 -2.50 -6.95 -5.15
CA LEU A 52 -2.29 -5.90 -4.16
C LEU A 52 -3.26 -4.74 -4.42
N VAL A 53 -4.11 -4.45 -3.44
CA VAL A 53 -4.97 -3.26 -3.45
C VAL A 53 -4.36 -2.22 -2.50
N TRP A 54 -3.76 -1.17 -3.07
CA TRP A 54 -3.14 -0.08 -2.30
C TRP A 54 -4.12 1.07 -2.10
N ALA A 55 -4.63 1.21 -0.88
CA ALA A 55 -5.56 2.28 -0.49
C ALA A 55 -4.90 3.37 0.37
N ALA A 56 -3.57 3.34 0.52
CA ALA A 56 -2.79 4.41 1.17
C ALA A 56 -2.32 5.44 0.13
N ASP A 57 -1.48 6.40 0.54
CA ASP A 57 -1.04 7.44 -0.38
C ASP A 57 -0.19 6.84 -1.52
N LEU A 58 -0.48 7.28 -2.74
CA LEU A 58 0.12 6.72 -3.95
C LEU A 58 1.65 6.99 -4.02
N LYS A 59 2.11 8.09 -3.43
CA LYS A 59 3.53 8.45 -3.46
C LYS A 59 4.35 7.50 -2.60
N THR A 60 3.83 7.10 -1.44
CA THR A 60 4.48 6.09 -0.61
C THR A 60 4.68 4.80 -1.39
N LEU A 61 3.66 4.31 -2.10
CA LEU A 61 3.83 3.12 -2.95
C LEU A 61 5.01 3.25 -3.92
N TYR A 62 5.08 4.35 -4.69
CA TYR A 62 6.18 4.55 -5.64
C TYR A 62 7.55 4.76 -4.98
N ARG A 63 7.61 5.18 -3.71
CA ARG A 63 8.88 5.30 -2.97
C ARG A 63 9.37 3.94 -2.46
N ILE A 64 8.46 3.06 -2.07
CA ILE A 64 8.80 1.77 -1.45
C ILE A 64 8.83 0.60 -2.44
N ALA A 65 8.28 0.80 -3.65
CA ALA A 65 8.23 -0.21 -4.70
C ALA A 65 9.62 -0.49 -5.28
N ARG A 66 10.11 -1.70 -5.06
CA ARG A 66 11.29 -2.28 -5.67
C ARG A 66 10.92 -2.94 -6.98
N THR A 67 11.67 -2.57 -8.01
CA THR A 67 11.45 -3.04 -9.38
C THR A 67 12.61 -3.90 -9.91
N ASP A 68 13.55 -4.25 -9.02
CA ASP A 68 14.62 -5.20 -9.33
C ASP A 68 14.03 -6.51 -9.82
N GLY A 69 14.64 -7.12 -10.84
CA GLY A 69 14.14 -8.38 -11.41
C GLY A 69 12.92 -8.23 -12.36
N LEU A 70 12.31 -7.06 -12.47
CA LEU A 70 11.29 -6.82 -13.50
C LEU A 70 11.91 -6.64 -14.90
N PRO A 71 11.20 -7.01 -15.99
CA PRO A 71 11.62 -6.71 -17.34
C PRO A 71 11.88 -5.21 -17.54
N GLU A 72 12.90 -4.86 -18.33
CA GLU A 72 13.33 -3.47 -18.54
C GLU A 72 12.18 -2.55 -18.98
N ARG A 73 11.30 -3.04 -19.87
CA ARG A 73 10.12 -2.29 -20.32
C ARG A 73 9.22 -1.89 -19.15
N LEU A 74 9.02 -2.78 -18.19
CA LEU A 74 8.16 -2.52 -17.03
C LEU A 74 8.86 -1.58 -16.04
N ARG A 75 10.16 -1.79 -15.79
CA ARG A 75 10.98 -0.87 -15.00
C ARG A 75 10.93 0.56 -15.53
N LYS A 76 11.09 0.73 -16.85
CA LYS A 76 10.99 2.05 -17.51
C LYS A 76 9.62 2.69 -17.34
N ARG A 77 8.54 1.92 -17.48
CA ARG A 77 7.16 2.40 -17.26
C ARG A 77 6.95 2.86 -15.81
N ILE A 78 7.40 2.08 -14.84
CA ILE A 78 7.28 2.42 -13.42
C ILE A 78 8.12 3.66 -13.10
N ALA A 79 9.35 3.73 -13.61
CA ALA A 79 10.23 4.88 -13.42
C ALA A 79 9.65 6.18 -14.02
N ALA A 80 9.12 6.12 -15.25
CA ALA A 80 8.45 7.25 -15.88
C ALA A 80 7.25 7.73 -15.03
N ARG A 81 6.42 6.79 -14.57
CA ARG A 81 5.26 7.13 -13.73
C ARG A 81 5.68 7.67 -12.36
N THR A 82 6.76 7.17 -11.78
CA THR A 82 7.34 7.67 -10.53
C THR A 82 7.77 9.14 -10.68
N ALA A 83 8.44 9.46 -11.79
CA ALA A 83 8.88 10.82 -12.11
C ALA A 83 7.70 11.79 -12.32
N GLU A 84 6.55 11.31 -12.79
CA GLU A 84 5.32 12.11 -12.87
C GLU A 84 4.65 12.30 -11.49
N VAL A 85 4.56 11.24 -10.70
CA VAL A 85 3.75 11.22 -9.46
C VAL A 85 4.45 11.93 -8.29
N LEU A 86 5.75 11.72 -8.10
CA LEU A 86 6.46 12.27 -6.95
C LEU A 86 6.51 13.81 -6.87
N PRO A 87 6.78 14.56 -7.95
CA PRO A 87 6.91 16.02 -7.89
C PRO A 87 5.56 16.74 -7.81
N THR A 88 4.46 16.09 -8.19
CA THR A 88 3.12 16.71 -8.03
C THR A 88 2.92 17.06 -6.57
N ARG A 89 2.56 18.31 -6.23
CA ARG A 89 2.03 18.57 -4.89
C ARG A 89 0.71 17.81 -4.80
N GLY A 90 0.52 17.02 -3.74
CA GLY A 90 -0.76 16.33 -3.58
C GLY A 90 -1.86 17.37 -3.63
N ALA A 91 -2.95 17.11 -4.35
CA ALA A 91 -4.17 17.87 -4.12
C ALA A 91 -4.47 17.69 -2.63
N GLY A 92 -4.26 18.75 -1.85
CA GLY A 92 -4.59 18.77 -0.45
C GLY A 92 -6.08 18.50 -0.34
N ILE A 93 -6.42 17.35 0.20
CA ILE A 93 -7.71 17.14 0.85
C ILE A 93 -7.57 17.55 2.32
#